data_AF-A0A7V5CZF6-F1
#
_entry.id   AF-A0A7V5CZF6-F1
#
_cell.length_a   1.000
_cell.length_b   1.000
_cell.length_c   1.000
_cell.angle_alpha   90.00
_cell.angle_beta   90.00
_cell.angle_gamma   90.00
#
_symmetry.space_group_name_H-M   'P 1'
#
loop_
_entity.id
_entity.type
_entity.pdbx_description
1 polymer ?
#
loop_
_entity_poly.entity_id
_entity_poly.type
_entity_poly.pdbx_seq_one_letter_code
_entity_poly.pdbx_strand_id
1 'polypeptide(L)'
;MVFKGSREMRKKGSNLILIMVFGLCLALAFPLKSFSSPGRGRNCYLDSGQATPGQKEMGPRQRFGDNLALLRLLRMTRALDLTEEQAARIFPMANRIEKEKMELNRQLNQEIRELRSLVEASTPDEARIKEKVARIKEIRESIRLKEAEFDNFLEKNLTVVQRGKYVLFNLEFAQFLSRNLERIRNLQGQPARPPIKKTPEK
;
A
#
# COMPACT_ATOMS: atom_id res chain seq x y z
N MET A 1 23.51 10.96 51.31
CA MET A 1 22.75 12.06 50.66
C MET A 1 22.86 11.85 49.14
N VAL A 2 21.77 11.67 48.39
CA VAL A 2 20.84 12.67 47.77
C VAL A 2 21.04 12.72 46.24
N PHE A 3 20.24 11.90 45.56
CA PHE A 3 19.50 12.12 44.30
C PHE A 3 20.10 12.74 43.01
N LYS A 4 19.60 12.15 41.91
CA LYS A 4 19.32 12.68 40.55
C LYS A 4 20.52 12.89 39.59
N GLY A 5 20.36 12.54 38.30
CA GLY A 5 19.19 11.89 37.69
C GLY A 5 19.34 11.47 36.22
N SER A 6 18.50 10.53 35.81
CA SER A 6 18.49 9.91 34.48
C SER A 6 18.21 10.90 33.34
N ARG A 7 18.69 10.57 32.13
CA ARG A 7 18.12 11.12 30.89
C ARG A 7 18.06 10.08 29.76
N GLU A 8 17.09 9.18 29.89
CA GLU A 8 16.78 8.14 28.91
C GLU A 8 16.16 8.76 27.64
N MET A 9 16.94 8.86 26.55
CA MET A 9 16.51 9.52 25.31
C MET A 9 15.61 8.62 24.45
N ARG A 10 14.35 8.52 24.88
CA ARG A 10 13.26 7.70 24.32
C ARG A 10 12.80 8.15 22.91
N LYS A 11 13.63 8.01 21.87
CA LYS A 11 13.24 8.26 20.47
C LYS A 11 12.29 7.19 19.91
N LYS A 12 11.03 7.20 20.36
CA LYS A 12 9.89 6.45 19.79
C LYS A 12 8.73 7.41 19.53
N GLY A 13 8.78 8.14 18.41
CA GLY A 13 7.91 9.31 18.18
C GLY A 13 7.52 9.65 16.74
N SER A 14 7.61 8.73 15.77
CA SER A 14 7.16 8.99 14.38
C SER A 14 6.54 7.80 13.63
N ASN A 15 6.56 6.58 14.18
CA ASN A 15 6.29 5.36 13.39
C ASN A 15 4.82 4.91 13.35
N LEU A 16 3.89 5.57 14.04
CA LEU A 16 2.49 5.08 14.11
C LEU A 16 1.68 5.37 12.84
N ILE A 17 1.88 6.54 12.23
CA ILE A 17 1.06 7.00 11.08
C ILE A 17 1.35 6.19 9.81
N LEU A 18 2.63 5.89 9.53
CA LEU A 18 3.03 5.16 8.31
C LEU A 18 2.52 3.71 8.30
N ILE A 19 2.28 3.11 9.47
CA ILE A 19 1.76 1.73 9.60
C ILE A 19 0.25 1.66 9.25
N MET A 20 -0.52 2.72 9.52
CA MET A 20 -1.97 2.74 9.29
C MET A 20 -2.33 2.57 7.80
N VAL A 21 -1.62 3.28 6.90
CA VAL A 21 -1.93 3.32 5.46
C VAL A 21 -1.78 1.95 4.79
N PHE A 22 -0.77 1.17 5.18
CA PHE A 22 -0.53 -0.17 4.60
C PHE A 22 -1.32 -1.30 5.27
N GLY A 23 -1.86 -1.09 6.48
CA GLY A 23 -2.60 -2.14 7.20
C GLY A 23 -4.01 -2.44 6.66
N LEU A 24 -4.66 -1.46 6.03
CA LEU A 24 -6.12 -1.48 5.85
C LEU A 24 -6.62 -2.32 4.65
N CYS A 25 -5.74 -2.68 3.70
CA CYS A 25 -6.10 -3.47 2.51
C CYS A 25 -6.28 -4.99 2.77
N LEU A 26 -6.03 -5.47 3.99
CA LEU A 26 -5.85 -6.91 4.30
C LEU A 26 -7.06 -7.58 4.98
N ALA A 27 -8.24 -6.93 4.98
CA ALA A 27 -9.38 -7.28 5.84
C ALA A 27 -10.73 -7.50 5.11
N LEU A 28 -10.71 -8.06 3.89
CA LEU A 28 -11.85 -8.73 3.24
C LEU A 28 -11.34 -9.81 2.26
N ALA A 29 -11.32 -11.07 2.70
CA ALA A 29 -10.93 -12.22 1.87
C ALA A 29 -11.47 -13.57 2.40
N PHE A 30 -12.74 -13.61 2.83
CA PHE A 30 -13.44 -14.89 3.05
C PHE A 30 -13.91 -15.46 1.70
N PRO A 31 -13.85 -16.80 1.49
CA PRO A 31 -14.23 -17.41 0.23
C PRO A 31 -15.75 -17.57 0.09
N LEU A 32 -16.29 -17.16 -1.06
CA LEU A 32 -17.60 -17.63 -1.52
C LEU A 32 -17.40 -18.88 -2.39
N LYS A 33 -18.29 -19.88 -2.19
CA LYS A 33 -18.21 -21.19 -2.84
C LYS A 33 -18.40 -21.08 -4.36
N SER A 34 -17.83 -22.06 -5.07
CA SER A 34 -17.92 -22.23 -6.52
C SER A 34 -19.34 -22.07 -7.04
N PHE A 35 -19.56 -21.12 -7.95
CA PHE A 35 -20.80 -20.98 -8.69
C PHE A 35 -20.50 -21.03 -10.19
N SER A 36 -20.81 -22.16 -10.81
CA SER A 36 -20.73 -22.32 -12.27
C SER A 36 -21.93 -21.62 -12.91
N SER A 37 -21.72 -20.92 -14.03
CA SER A 37 -22.81 -20.31 -14.79
C SER A 37 -22.47 -20.27 -16.28
N PRO A 38 -23.37 -20.69 -17.19
CA PRO A 38 -23.11 -20.75 -18.62
C PRO A 38 -23.16 -19.37 -19.30
N GLY A 39 -22.47 -19.24 -20.43
CA GLY A 39 -22.29 -17.95 -21.11
C GLY A 39 -23.51 -17.41 -21.87
N ARG A 40 -23.46 -16.12 -22.17
CA ARG A 40 -24.27 -15.42 -23.19
C ARG A 40 -23.42 -14.25 -23.72
N GLY A 41 -23.39 -14.00 -25.03
CA GLY A 41 -22.43 -13.09 -25.68
C GLY A 41 -23.01 -12.14 -26.73
N ARG A 42 -22.12 -11.56 -27.57
CA ARG A 42 -22.28 -10.42 -28.52
C ARG A 42 -22.14 -9.04 -27.85
N ASN A 43 -21.12 -8.22 -28.19
CA ASN A 43 -20.91 -7.38 -29.40
C ASN A 43 -21.79 -6.12 -29.39
N CYS A 44 -21.34 -4.89 -29.68
CA CYS A 44 -20.00 -4.32 -30.02
C CYS A 44 -19.89 -2.93 -29.30
N TYR A 45 -19.08 -1.89 -29.63
CA TYR A 45 -18.23 -1.49 -30.77
C TYR A 45 -17.15 -0.47 -30.29
N LEU A 46 -16.27 -0.01 -31.19
CA LEU A 46 -15.20 1.01 -31.04
C LEU A 46 -13.95 0.55 -30.26
N ASP A 47 -12.73 0.99 -30.60
CA ASP A 47 -12.16 1.41 -31.89
C ASP A 47 -10.60 1.28 -31.84
N SER A 48 -9.96 1.32 -33.01
CA SER A 48 -8.54 1.62 -33.33
C SER A 48 -7.42 1.55 -32.27
N GLY A 49 -6.29 0.92 -32.64
CA GLY A 49 -4.96 1.29 -32.13
C GLY A 49 -4.11 0.19 -31.48
N GLN A 50 -3.35 -0.55 -32.30
CA GLN A 50 -2.03 -1.15 -31.98
C GLN A 50 -1.85 -1.82 -30.59
N ALA A 51 -2.21 -3.10 -30.48
CA ALA A 51 -1.71 -3.94 -29.39
C ALA A 51 -0.21 -4.24 -29.57
N THR A 52 0.64 -3.76 -28.64
CA THR A 52 2.06 -4.11 -28.63
C THR A 52 2.28 -5.50 -28.00
N PRO A 53 2.91 -6.46 -28.71
CA PRO A 53 3.11 -7.80 -28.17
C PRO A 53 4.19 -7.82 -27.10
N GLY A 54 3.85 -8.24 -25.87
CA GLY A 54 4.82 -8.46 -24.79
C GLY A 54 4.35 -8.10 -23.38
N GLN A 55 3.27 -7.32 -23.22
CA GLN A 55 2.74 -7.03 -21.88
C GLN A 55 2.01 -8.24 -21.30
N LYS A 56 2.61 -8.89 -20.30
CA LYS A 56 1.88 -9.77 -19.37
C LYS A 56 0.76 -8.95 -18.74
N GLU A 57 -0.48 -9.42 -18.80
CA GLU A 57 -1.63 -8.67 -18.29
C GLU A 57 -1.48 -8.39 -16.79
N MET A 58 -1.16 -7.15 -16.43
CA MET A 58 -1.07 -6.73 -15.03
C MET A 58 -2.44 -6.89 -14.37
N GLY A 59 -2.51 -7.69 -13.31
CA GLY A 59 -3.73 -7.87 -12.52
C GLY A 59 -4.18 -6.53 -11.87
N PRO A 60 -5.47 -6.35 -11.57
CA PRO A 60 -6.01 -5.06 -11.12
C PRO A 60 -5.30 -4.42 -9.91
N ARG A 61 -4.79 -5.24 -8.99
CA ARG A 61 -4.01 -4.78 -7.82
C ARG A 61 -2.66 -4.15 -8.19
N GLN A 62 -2.00 -4.64 -9.24
CA GLN A 62 -0.72 -4.12 -9.70
C GLN A 62 -0.94 -2.76 -10.39
N ARG A 63 -1.88 -2.70 -11.35
CA ARG A 63 -2.29 -1.44 -12.00
C ARG A 63 -2.67 -0.35 -10.98
N PHE A 64 -3.33 -0.71 -9.89
CA PHE A 64 -3.66 0.24 -8.81
C PHE A 64 -2.41 0.79 -8.10
N GLY A 65 -1.41 -0.06 -7.82
CA GLY A 65 -0.13 0.37 -7.23
C GLY A 65 0.67 1.29 -8.16
N ASP A 66 0.83 0.89 -9.43
CA ASP A 66 1.55 1.68 -10.44
C ASP A 66 0.89 3.06 -10.65
N ASN A 67 -0.45 3.11 -10.73
CA ASN A 67 -1.22 4.36 -10.80
C ASN A 67 -1.04 5.24 -9.55
N LEU A 68 -0.90 4.64 -8.36
CA LEU A 68 -0.72 5.36 -7.10
C LEU A 68 0.68 5.99 -6.99
N ALA A 69 1.70 5.26 -7.43
CA ALA A 69 3.07 5.74 -7.51
C ALA A 69 3.19 6.93 -8.46
N LEU A 70 2.62 6.82 -9.66
CA LEU A 70 2.54 7.90 -10.65
C LEU A 70 1.80 9.12 -10.08
N LEU A 71 0.68 8.91 -9.37
CA LEU A 71 -0.06 10.00 -8.72
C LEU A 71 0.74 10.70 -7.62
N ARG A 72 1.54 9.96 -6.82
CA ARG A 72 2.47 10.56 -5.83
C ARG A 72 3.49 11.43 -6.55
N LEU A 73 4.14 10.90 -7.58
CA LEU A 73 5.22 11.58 -8.32
C LEU A 73 4.73 12.86 -9.03
N LEU A 74 3.60 12.79 -9.73
CA LEU A 74 2.99 13.94 -10.42
C LEU A 74 2.57 15.05 -9.44
N ARG A 75 2.05 14.69 -8.26
CA ARG A 75 1.70 15.68 -7.23
C ARG A 75 2.94 16.25 -6.53
N MET A 76 3.94 15.43 -6.23
CA MET A 76 5.19 15.86 -5.62
C MET A 76 5.92 16.87 -6.52
N THR A 77 5.98 16.61 -7.83
CA THR A 77 6.59 17.50 -8.82
C THR A 77 6.00 18.90 -8.79
N ARG A 78 4.67 19.00 -8.67
CA ARG A 78 3.93 20.28 -8.54
C ARG A 78 4.03 20.90 -7.15
N ALA A 79 4.03 20.10 -6.09
CA ALA A 79 4.09 20.61 -4.71
C ALA A 79 5.47 21.15 -4.32
N LEU A 80 6.54 20.66 -4.95
CA LEU A 80 7.93 21.06 -4.70
C LEU A 80 8.47 22.06 -5.73
N ASP A 81 7.72 22.36 -6.81
CA ASP A 81 8.19 23.14 -7.96
C ASP A 81 9.56 22.62 -8.47
N LEU A 82 9.62 21.33 -8.81
CA LEU A 82 10.87 20.70 -9.26
C LEU A 82 11.29 21.25 -10.62
N THR A 83 12.57 21.59 -10.77
CA THR A 83 13.16 21.87 -12.09
C THR A 83 13.25 20.60 -12.94
N GLU A 84 13.38 20.75 -14.25
CA GLU A 84 13.55 19.61 -15.16
C GLU A 84 14.79 18.77 -14.80
N GLU A 85 15.91 19.41 -14.46
CA GLU A 85 17.10 18.72 -13.95
C GLU A 85 16.86 17.94 -12.66
N GLN A 86 16.08 18.49 -11.71
CA GLN A 86 15.73 17.80 -10.48
C GLN A 86 14.81 16.60 -10.78
N ALA A 87 13.81 16.78 -11.64
CA ALA A 87 12.89 15.71 -12.05
C ALA A 87 13.64 14.57 -12.76
N ALA A 88 14.55 14.88 -13.68
CA ALA A 88 15.39 13.90 -14.39
C ALA A 88 16.25 13.04 -13.44
N ARG A 89 16.71 13.59 -12.30
CA ARG A 89 17.45 12.85 -11.27
C ARG A 89 16.53 12.07 -10.33
N ILE A 90 15.40 12.66 -9.94
CA ILE A 90 14.46 12.10 -8.94
C ILE A 90 13.60 10.96 -9.51
N PHE A 91 13.14 11.07 -10.75
CA PHE A 91 12.19 10.12 -11.34
C PHE A 91 12.77 8.69 -11.48
N PRO A 92 14.01 8.47 -11.96
CA PRO A 92 14.63 7.14 -11.99
C PRO A 92 14.77 6.52 -10.59
N MET A 93 15.16 7.33 -9.59
CA MET A 93 15.32 6.89 -8.21
C MET A 93 13.96 6.50 -7.57
N ALA A 94 12.92 7.32 -7.76
CA ALA A 94 11.57 7.03 -7.29
C ALA A 94 11.03 5.72 -7.92
N ASN A 95 11.21 5.56 -9.23
CA ASN A 95 10.78 4.37 -9.97
C ASN A 95 11.51 3.09 -9.52
N ARG A 96 12.78 3.18 -9.11
CA ARG A 96 13.52 2.05 -8.52
C ARG A 96 12.98 1.70 -7.13
N ILE A 97 12.93 2.69 -6.23
CA ILE A 97 12.50 2.50 -4.84
C ILE A 97 11.07 1.92 -4.77
N GLU A 98 10.15 2.39 -5.63
CA GLU A 98 8.79 1.86 -5.62
C GLU A 98 8.70 0.42 -6.15
N LYS A 99 9.47 0.04 -7.19
CA LYS A 99 9.56 -1.36 -7.63
C LYS A 99 10.10 -2.28 -6.53
N GLU A 100 11.16 -1.86 -5.84
CA GLU A 100 11.73 -2.60 -4.70
C GLU A 100 10.72 -2.72 -3.55
N LYS A 101 9.98 -1.64 -3.23
CA LYS A 101 8.90 -1.66 -2.23
C LYS A 101 7.69 -2.49 -2.66
N MET A 102 7.34 -2.56 -3.94
CA MET A 102 6.24 -3.41 -4.42
C MET A 102 6.56 -4.89 -4.20
N GLU A 103 7.79 -5.32 -4.48
CA GLU A 103 8.21 -6.71 -4.25
C GLU A 103 8.30 -7.04 -2.75
N LEU A 104 8.85 -6.14 -1.92
CA LEU A 104 8.80 -6.30 -0.46
C LEU A 104 7.34 -6.37 0.07
N ASN A 105 6.42 -5.57 -0.48
CA ASN A 105 5.00 -5.65 -0.13
C ASN A 105 4.34 -6.94 -0.64
N ARG A 106 4.74 -7.49 -1.79
CA ARG A 106 4.28 -8.80 -2.26
C ARG A 106 4.67 -9.90 -1.27
N GLN A 107 5.93 -9.92 -0.85
CA GLN A 107 6.45 -10.87 0.13
C GLN A 107 5.74 -10.70 1.49
N LEU A 108 5.62 -9.48 2.00
CA LEU A 108 4.88 -9.17 3.24
C LEU A 108 3.44 -9.70 3.20
N ASN A 109 2.74 -9.54 2.06
CA ASN A 109 1.38 -10.04 1.88
C ASN A 109 1.29 -11.57 1.79
N GLN A 110 2.36 -12.27 1.43
CA GLN A 110 2.44 -13.72 1.49
C GLN A 110 2.66 -14.19 2.93
N GLU A 111 3.69 -13.67 3.61
CA GLU A 111 4.01 -14.04 5.00
C GLU A 111 2.83 -13.82 5.95
N ILE A 112 2.07 -12.72 5.76
CA ILE A 112 0.87 -12.43 6.57
C ILE A 112 -0.27 -13.44 6.31
N ARG A 113 -0.42 -13.98 5.10
CA ARG A 113 -1.42 -15.02 4.82
C ARG A 113 -1.02 -16.34 5.46
N GLU A 114 0.23 -16.74 5.30
CA GLU A 114 0.76 -17.96 5.90
C GLU A 114 0.70 -17.92 7.43
N LEU A 115 1.04 -16.78 8.04
CA LEU A 115 0.89 -16.56 9.49
C LEU A 115 -0.56 -16.71 9.96
N ARG A 116 -1.55 -16.18 9.22
CA ARG A 116 -2.98 -16.37 9.57
C ARG A 116 -3.34 -17.85 9.58
N SER A 117 -3.01 -18.58 8.51
CA SER A 117 -3.32 -20.01 8.42
C SER A 117 -2.63 -20.85 9.51
N LEU A 118 -1.47 -20.43 10.02
CA LEU A 118 -0.81 -21.09 11.16
C LEU A 118 -1.45 -20.76 12.51
N VAL A 119 -1.93 -19.53 12.72
CA VAL A 119 -2.57 -19.07 13.96
C VAL A 119 -4.04 -19.51 14.05
N GLU A 120 -4.71 -19.69 12.92
CA GLU A 120 -6.09 -20.18 12.80
C GLU A 120 -6.19 -21.73 12.77
N ALA A 121 -5.06 -22.44 12.86
CA ALA A 121 -5.01 -23.91 12.85
C ALA A 121 -5.42 -24.53 14.21
N SER A 122 -6.12 -25.67 14.17
CA SER A 122 -6.55 -26.41 15.38
C SER A 122 -5.40 -26.86 16.29
N THR A 123 -4.18 -26.98 15.73
CA THR A 123 -2.93 -27.27 16.45
C THR A 123 -1.85 -26.33 15.94
N PRO A 124 -1.67 -25.14 16.55
CA PRO A 124 -0.73 -24.13 16.07
C PRO A 124 0.74 -24.59 16.17
N ASP A 125 1.52 -24.35 15.10
CA ASP A 125 2.96 -24.58 15.07
C ASP A 125 3.69 -23.32 15.57
N GLU A 126 4.03 -23.28 16.86
CA GLU A 126 4.70 -22.12 17.47
C GLU A 126 6.05 -21.79 16.83
N ALA A 127 6.79 -22.79 16.35
CA ALA A 127 8.10 -22.59 15.74
C ALA A 127 7.98 -21.85 14.40
N ARG A 128 7.05 -22.29 13.54
CA ARG A 128 6.75 -21.64 12.25
C ARG A 128 6.04 -20.30 12.45
N ILE A 129 5.19 -20.15 13.46
CA ILE A 129 4.62 -18.84 13.83
C ILE A 129 5.73 -17.85 14.20
N LYS A 130 6.70 -18.27 15.03
CA LYS A 130 7.85 -17.45 15.43
C LYS A 130 8.73 -17.06 14.23
N GLU A 131 9.00 -17.99 13.32
CA GLU A 131 9.69 -17.74 12.04
C GLU A 131 8.97 -16.66 11.21
N LYS A 132 7.66 -16.84 10.94
CA LYS A 132 6.86 -15.90 10.16
C LYS A 132 6.76 -14.52 10.82
N VAL A 133 6.65 -14.45 12.14
CA VAL A 133 6.69 -13.19 12.90
C VAL A 133 8.06 -12.50 12.83
N ALA A 134 9.17 -13.23 12.75
CA ALA A 134 10.49 -12.65 12.49
C ALA A 134 10.56 -12.09 11.06
N ARG A 135 10.19 -12.90 10.07
CA ARG A 135 10.24 -12.52 8.64
C ARG A 135 9.38 -11.30 8.30
N ILE A 136 8.20 -11.17 8.91
CA ILE A 136 7.33 -9.99 8.78
C ILE A 136 7.98 -8.72 9.36
N LYS A 137 8.81 -8.83 10.41
CA LYS A 137 9.55 -7.69 10.97
C LYS A 137 10.70 -7.27 10.05
N GLU A 138 11.46 -8.22 9.52
CA GLU A 138 12.53 -7.99 8.55
C GLU A 138 12.02 -7.23 7.31
N ILE A 139 10.95 -7.72 6.68
CA ILE A 139 10.41 -7.12 5.46
C ILE A 139 9.86 -5.70 5.74
N ARG A 140 9.23 -5.48 6.90
CA ARG A 140 8.78 -4.15 7.34
C ARG A 140 9.94 -3.17 7.54
N GLU A 141 11.05 -3.62 8.13
CA GLU A 141 12.23 -2.79 8.30
C GLU A 141 12.91 -2.50 6.95
N SER A 142 12.99 -3.47 6.04
CA SER A 142 13.44 -3.26 4.67
C SER A 142 12.62 -2.19 3.93
N ILE A 143 11.28 -2.19 4.07
CA ILE A 143 10.42 -1.14 3.50
C ILE A 143 10.72 0.22 4.14
N ARG A 144 10.96 0.28 5.46
CA ARG A 144 11.34 1.52 6.17
C ARG A 144 12.68 2.06 5.70
N LEU A 145 13.66 1.19 5.50
CA LEU A 145 14.98 1.55 4.96
C LEU A 145 14.88 2.08 3.53
N LYS A 146 13.96 1.56 2.71
CA LYS A 146 13.73 2.04 1.33
C LYS A 146 13.11 3.42 1.24
N GLU A 147 12.18 3.77 2.14
CA GLU A 147 11.70 5.15 2.23
C GLU A 147 12.82 6.10 2.71
N ALA A 148 13.60 5.69 3.72
CA ALA A 148 14.75 6.47 4.18
C ALA A 148 15.86 6.62 3.11
N GLU A 149 16.09 5.61 2.26
CA GLU A 149 17.00 5.69 1.12
C GLU A 149 16.56 6.76 0.10
N PHE A 150 15.25 6.89 -0.11
CA PHE A 150 14.67 7.92 -0.96
C PHE A 150 14.72 9.32 -0.33
N ASP A 151 14.38 9.44 0.96
CA ASP A 151 14.45 10.72 1.68
C ASP A 151 15.89 11.26 1.71
N ASN A 152 16.88 10.42 2.03
CA ASN A 152 18.31 10.78 1.97
C ASN A 152 18.80 11.16 0.56
N PHE A 153 18.14 10.67 -0.50
CA PHE A 153 18.42 11.08 -1.88
C PHE A 153 17.79 12.43 -2.20
N LEU A 154 16.55 12.67 -1.76
CA LEU A 154 15.86 13.95 -1.91
C LEU A 154 16.59 15.07 -1.17
N GLU A 155 17.09 14.84 0.05
CA GLU A 155 17.90 15.83 0.76
C GLU A 155 19.12 16.30 -0.05
N LYS A 156 19.73 15.44 -0.86
CA LYS A 156 20.89 15.80 -1.70
C LYS A 156 20.53 16.54 -2.98
N ASN A 157 19.28 16.50 -3.41
CA ASN A 157 18.81 17.08 -4.69
C ASN A 157 17.83 18.27 -4.50
N LEU A 158 17.27 18.47 -3.31
CA LEU A 158 16.30 19.53 -3.00
C LEU A 158 16.91 20.68 -2.20
N THR A 159 16.44 21.90 -2.48
CA THR A 159 16.72 23.08 -1.63
C THR A 159 16.06 22.94 -0.26
N VAL A 160 16.50 23.72 0.73
CA VAL A 160 15.93 23.68 2.10
C VAL A 160 14.41 23.95 2.10
N VAL A 161 13.94 24.89 1.28
CA VAL A 161 12.50 25.18 1.12
C VAL A 161 11.75 24.01 0.48
N GLN A 162 12.33 23.36 -0.53
CA GLN A 162 11.74 22.17 -1.15
C GLN A 162 11.68 20.97 -0.20
N ARG A 163 12.66 20.80 0.70
CA ARG A 163 12.60 19.79 1.77
C ARG A 163 11.46 20.08 2.75
N GLY A 164 11.25 21.34 3.13
CA GLY A 164 10.10 21.76 3.92
C GLY A 164 8.76 21.43 3.24
N LYS A 165 8.62 21.79 1.95
CA LYS A 165 7.46 21.43 1.11
C LYS A 165 7.25 19.92 1.05
N TYR A 166 8.31 19.12 0.94
CA TYR A 166 8.25 17.65 0.88
C TYR A 166 7.71 17.01 2.17
N VAL A 167 8.11 17.51 3.35
CA VAL A 167 7.58 17.03 4.64
C VAL A 167 6.07 17.29 4.75
N LEU A 168 5.61 18.48 4.38
CA LEU A 168 4.18 18.83 4.36
C LEU A 168 3.42 17.97 3.35
N PHE A 169 3.93 17.86 2.12
CA PHE A 169 3.37 17.03 1.06
C PHE A 169 3.18 15.57 1.49
N ASN A 170 4.16 14.95 2.15
CA ASN A 170 4.05 13.56 2.62
C ASN A 170 2.92 13.39 3.66
N LEU A 171 2.75 14.35 4.59
CA LEU A 171 1.68 14.33 5.58
C LEU A 171 0.29 14.48 4.92
N GLU A 172 0.15 15.47 4.04
CA GLU A 172 -1.10 15.72 3.30
C GLU A 172 -1.47 14.56 2.37
N PHE A 173 -0.48 13.99 1.66
CA PHE A 173 -0.68 12.86 0.76
C PHE A 173 -1.10 11.61 1.52
N ALA A 174 -0.48 11.30 2.67
CA ALA A 174 -0.89 10.18 3.51
C ALA A 174 -2.35 10.32 3.98
N GLN A 175 -2.78 11.51 4.42
CA GLN A 175 -4.18 11.75 4.77
C GLN A 175 -5.12 11.65 3.55
N PHE A 176 -4.69 12.17 2.39
CA PHE A 176 -5.44 12.08 1.13
C PHE A 176 -5.63 10.61 0.71
N LEU A 177 -4.62 9.76 0.87
CA LEU A 177 -4.74 8.33 0.60
C LEU A 177 -5.77 7.67 1.52
N SER A 178 -5.63 7.83 2.85
CA SER A 178 -6.55 7.22 3.82
C SER A 178 -8.01 7.56 3.52
N ARG A 179 -8.34 8.85 3.39
CA ARG A 179 -9.70 9.34 3.12
C ARG A 179 -10.30 8.83 1.80
N ASN A 180 -9.49 8.51 0.80
CA ASN A 180 -9.99 8.01 -0.48
C ASN A 180 -10.02 6.48 -0.56
N LEU A 181 -9.09 5.77 0.10
CA LEU A 181 -9.14 4.31 0.25
C LEU A 181 -10.37 3.87 1.06
N GLU A 182 -10.72 4.61 2.11
CA GLU A 182 -11.97 4.42 2.87
C GLU A 182 -13.21 4.56 1.98
N ARG A 183 -13.28 5.60 1.15
CA ARG A 183 -14.39 5.80 0.19
C ARG A 183 -14.47 4.66 -0.83
N ILE A 184 -13.36 4.25 -1.42
CA ILE A 184 -13.31 3.15 -2.39
C ILE A 184 -13.78 1.84 -1.73
N ARG A 185 -13.33 1.55 -0.50
CA ARG A 185 -13.78 0.37 0.27
C ARG A 185 -15.27 0.41 0.57
N ASN A 186 -15.81 1.57 0.93
CA ASN A 186 -17.23 1.72 1.25
C ASN A 186 -18.12 1.59 0.00
N LEU A 187 -17.67 2.08 -1.16
CA LEU A 187 -18.36 1.91 -2.45
C LEU A 187 -18.36 0.45 -2.93
N GLN A 188 -17.28 -0.29 -2.67
CA GLN A 188 -17.21 -1.74 -2.96
C GLN A 188 -17.94 -2.61 -1.91
N GLY A 189 -18.46 -2.01 -0.84
CA GLY A 189 -19.02 -2.71 0.33
C GLY A 189 -20.53 -2.93 0.31
N GLN A 190 -21.27 -2.47 -0.70
CA GLN A 190 -22.73 -2.58 -0.76
C GLN A 190 -23.23 -3.46 -1.91
N PRO A 191 -23.43 -4.77 -1.71
CA PRO A 191 -24.53 -5.45 -2.36
C PRO A 191 -25.83 -4.90 -1.77
N ALA A 192 -26.74 -4.38 -2.61
CA ALA A 192 -28.05 -3.94 -2.14
C ALA A 192 -28.78 -5.14 -1.51
N ARG A 193 -29.05 -5.07 -0.20
CA ARG A 193 -29.83 -6.11 0.49
C ARG A 193 -31.22 -6.14 -0.16
N PRO A 194 -31.67 -7.28 -0.74
CA PRO A 194 -33.03 -7.36 -1.27
C PRO A 194 -34.02 -7.12 -0.12
N PRO A 195 -35.13 -6.41 -0.36
CA PRO A 195 -36.08 -6.08 0.70
C PRO A 195 -36.63 -7.36 1.32
N ILE A 196 -36.55 -7.46 2.65
CA ILE A 196 -37.04 -8.60 3.41
C ILE A 196 -38.56 -8.63 3.26
N LYS A 197 -39.06 -9.51 2.38
CA LYS A 197 -40.48 -9.83 2.31
C LYS A 197 -40.88 -10.46 3.66
N LYS A 198 -41.65 -9.72 4.46
CA LYS A 198 -42.33 -10.30 5.62
C LYS A 198 -43.32 -11.33 5.10
N THR A 199 -43.04 -12.62 5.32
CA THR A 199 -44.04 -13.67 5.17
C THR A 199 -45.14 -13.42 6.20
N PRO A 200 -46.43 -13.41 5.83
CA PRO A 200 -47.49 -13.43 6.84
C PRO A 200 -47.43 -14.76 7.60
N GLU A 201 -47.66 -14.70 8.92
CA GLU A 201 -47.98 -15.90 9.71
C GLU A 201 -49.35 -16.45 9.26
N LYS A 202 -49.59 -17.73 9.58
CA LYS A 202 -50.83 -18.46 9.28
C LYS A 202 -51.68 -18.61 10.55
#